data_AF-A0A8T1XMC8-F1
#
_entry.id   AF-A0A8T1XMC8-F1
#
_cell.length_a   1.000
_cell.length_b   1.000
_cell.length_c   1.000
_cell.angle_alpha   90.00
_cell.angle_beta   90.00
_cell.angle_gamma   90.00
#
_symmetry.space_group_name_H-M   'P 1'
#
loop_
_entity.id
_entity.type
_entity.pdbx_description
1 polymer ?
#
loop_
_entity_poly.entity_id
_entity_poly.type
_entity_poly.pdbx_seq_one_letter_code
_entity_poly.pdbx_strand_id
1 'polypeptide(L)'
;MQRFCTKLRSISLQSNRNLSFPGAAPHRLIHHSPSPTRQLTTTLGFANSTKWSFLPAAGVSPFNVSSMGSTFVPHHFVQVRNITSKEKMAKWKKKWRPRTPITSKVKKVKIKFYSSFKDRFKPLNDGTIRRWKEGKRHNAHLKSKKSKRRLRQPGLVPPAYAKVMKKLNFCN
;
A
#
# COMPACT_ATOMS: atom_id res chain seq x y z
N MET A 1 27.58 5.57 60.37
CA MET A 1 26.89 6.79 60.86
C MET A 1 25.59 6.97 60.08
N GLN A 2 24.47 6.51 60.65
CA GLN A 2 23.13 6.67 60.06
C GLN A 2 22.67 8.13 60.18
N ARG A 3 22.12 8.70 59.11
CA ARG A 3 21.40 9.98 59.16
C ARG A 3 19.98 9.76 58.63
N PHE A 4 19.06 9.55 59.56
CA PHE A 4 17.63 9.68 59.33
C PHE A 4 17.28 11.17 59.36
N CYS A 5 16.81 11.71 58.24
CA CYS A 5 16.18 13.04 58.21
C CYS A 5 14.74 12.87 57.72
N THR A 6 13.81 12.82 58.67
CA THR A 6 12.37 12.97 58.45
C THR A 6 12.04 14.46 58.44
N LYS A 7 11.46 14.97 57.34
CA LYS A 7 10.81 16.27 57.34
C LYS A 7 9.54 16.22 56.49
N LEU A 8 8.45 15.88 57.17
CA LEU A 8 7.10 16.20 56.70
C LEU A 8 6.88 17.71 56.89
N ARG A 9 6.38 18.39 55.86
CA ARG A 9 5.66 19.65 56.06
C ARG A 9 4.47 19.72 55.12
N SER A 10 3.39 20.17 55.73
CA SER A 10 1.99 20.08 55.35
C SER A 10 1.54 21.17 54.36
N ILE A 11 0.61 20.72 53.52
CA ILE A 11 -0.49 21.38 52.81
C ILE A 11 -0.82 22.82 53.27
N SER A 12 -0.95 23.73 52.30
CA SER A 12 -1.94 24.82 52.38
C SER A 12 -2.74 24.90 51.08
N LEU A 13 -4.04 24.60 51.18
CA LEU A 13 -5.07 25.02 50.25
C LEU A 13 -5.31 26.51 50.48
N GLN A 14 -5.21 27.35 49.44
CA GLN A 14 -6.03 28.56 49.36
C GLN A 14 -6.51 28.82 47.94
N SER A 15 -7.83 28.84 47.85
CA SER A 15 -8.69 29.37 46.80
C SER A 15 -8.72 30.90 46.89
N ASN A 16 -8.67 31.62 45.75
CA ASN A 16 -9.79 32.46 45.31
C ASN A 16 -9.50 33.28 44.03
N ARG A 17 -10.60 33.49 43.30
CA ARG A 17 -10.97 34.69 42.51
C ARG A 17 -10.37 34.91 41.12
N ASN A 18 -11.18 34.49 40.14
CA ASN A 18 -11.92 35.38 39.24
C ASN A 18 -11.22 36.68 38.80
N LEU A 19 -10.66 36.66 37.59
CA LEU A 19 -10.61 37.84 36.74
C LEU A 19 -11.29 37.50 35.40
N SER A 20 -12.58 37.83 35.36
CA SER A 20 -13.36 37.99 34.13
C SER A 20 -12.92 39.28 33.44
N PHE A 21 -12.19 39.15 32.33
CA PHE A 21 -12.04 40.21 31.34
C PHE A 21 -13.11 40.02 30.25
N PRO A 22 -14.00 41.00 30.03
CA PRO A 22 -14.87 41.02 28.86
C PRO A 22 -14.14 41.76 27.74
N GLY A 23 -13.95 41.13 26.57
CA GLY A 23 -13.48 41.88 25.41
C GLY A 23 -12.89 41.04 24.29
N ALA A 24 -13.62 41.02 23.17
CA ALA A 24 -13.17 40.73 21.80
C ALA A 24 -12.86 39.27 21.42
N ALA A 25 -13.89 38.61 20.89
CA ALA A 25 -13.75 37.66 19.78
C ALA A 25 -14.01 38.44 18.46
N PRO A 26 -13.76 37.89 17.25
CA PRO A 26 -12.71 36.97 16.80
C PRO A 26 -12.11 37.44 15.43
N HIS A 27 -10.81 37.71 15.32
CA HIS A 27 -10.22 37.92 13.99
C HIS A 27 -9.78 36.59 13.36
N ARG A 28 -10.71 35.96 12.63
CA ARG A 28 -10.40 35.01 11.56
C ARG A 28 -9.70 35.77 10.43
N LEU A 29 -8.41 35.52 10.21
CA LEU A 29 -7.74 35.88 8.96
C LEU A 29 -7.68 34.64 8.07
N ILE A 30 -8.70 34.52 7.21
CA ILE A 30 -8.69 33.62 6.07
C ILE A 30 -8.00 34.39 4.93
N HIS A 31 -6.73 34.09 4.67
CA HIS A 31 -6.06 34.62 3.48
C HIS A 31 -6.45 33.76 2.27
N HIS A 32 -7.51 34.18 1.56
CA HIS A 32 -7.70 33.85 0.15
C HIS A 32 -7.19 35.04 -0.67
N SER A 33 -6.18 34.82 -1.52
CA SER A 33 -5.79 35.76 -2.56
C SER A 33 -6.09 35.14 -3.92
N PRO A 34 -6.70 35.90 -4.86
CA PRO A 34 -7.15 35.38 -6.14
C PRO A 34 -6.00 35.28 -7.16
N SER A 35 -6.02 34.19 -7.94
CA SER A 35 -5.35 34.12 -9.24
C SER A 35 -6.08 35.04 -10.23
N PRO A 36 -5.36 35.64 -11.21
CA PRO A 36 -5.54 35.11 -12.57
C PRO A 36 -4.24 35.07 -13.42
N THR A 37 -4.08 33.91 -14.07
CA THR A 37 -3.85 33.77 -15.52
C THR A 37 -2.64 34.47 -16.16
N ARG A 38 -1.56 33.71 -16.40
CA ARG A 38 -0.83 33.77 -17.67
C ARG A 38 -0.52 32.37 -18.17
N GLN A 39 -1.08 32.09 -19.34
CA GLN A 39 -0.94 30.88 -20.13
C GLN A 39 0.44 30.88 -20.80
N LEU A 40 1.19 29.77 -20.68
CA LEU A 40 2.14 29.33 -21.70
C LEU A 40 2.05 27.81 -21.80
N THR A 41 1.59 27.38 -22.96
CA THR A 41 1.45 26.02 -23.44
C THR A 41 2.81 25.34 -23.62
N THR A 42 3.06 24.22 -22.93
CA THR A 42 3.99 23.20 -23.41
C THR A 42 3.44 21.80 -23.14
N THR A 43 3.24 21.07 -24.22
CA THR A 43 2.66 19.73 -24.31
C THR A 43 3.69 18.64 -24.01
N LEU A 44 3.31 17.75 -23.08
CA LEU A 44 3.43 16.28 -23.07
C LEU A 44 4.62 15.59 -23.79
N GLY A 45 5.30 14.69 -23.05
CA GLY A 45 5.84 13.46 -23.64
C GLY A 45 7.08 12.86 -22.95
N PHE A 46 6.91 12.18 -21.80
CA PHE A 46 7.94 11.25 -21.32
C PHE A 46 7.87 9.94 -22.12
N ALA A 47 8.82 9.78 -23.03
CA ALA A 47 9.04 8.55 -23.79
C ALA A 47 9.77 7.50 -22.93
N ASN A 48 9.11 6.39 -22.62
CA ASN A 48 9.79 5.18 -22.16
C ASN A 48 10.17 4.33 -23.38
N SER A 49 11.48 4.28 -23.65
CA SER A 49 12.11 3.41 -24.63
C SER A 49 12.25 1.99 -24.06
N THR A 50 11.54 1.03 -24.63
CA THR A 50 11.91 -0.39 -24.59
C THR A 50 11.70 -0.98 -25.98
N LYS A 51 12.79 -1.03 -26.75
CA LYS A 51 12.88 -1.68 -28.06
C LYS A 51 13.04 -3.19 -27.85
N TRP A 52 12.10 -3.98 -28.34
CA TRP A 52 12.31 -5.40 -28.62
C TRP A 52 12.36 -5.55 -30.14
N SER A 53 13.56 -5.75 -30.67
CA SER A 53 13.81 -6.07 -32.08
C SER A 53 13.87 -7.58 -32.21
N PHE A 54 12.99 -8.17 -33.01
CA PHE A 54 13.11 -9.55 -33.46
C PHE A 54 13.81 -9.56 -34.84
N LEU A 55 14.94 -10.26 -34.93
CA LEU A 55 15.62 -10.61 -36.18
C LEU A 55 14.97 -11.86 -36.78
N PRO A 56 14.77 -11.98 -38.11
CA PRO A 56 14.59 -13.28 -38.74
C PRO A 56 15.94 -13.78 -39.27
N ALA A 57 16.36 -14.93 -38.76
CA ALA A 57 17.52 -15.67 -39.26
C ALA A 57 17.19 -16.30 -40.62
N ALA A 58 18.09 -16.12 -41.59
CA ALA A 58 18.09 -16.81 -42.86
C ALA A 58 18.37 -18.31 -42.63
N GLY A 59 17.54 -19.16 -43.24
CA GLY A 59 17.65 -20.62 -43.21
C GLY A 59 17.57 -21.16 -44.63
N VAL A 60 18.66 -21.78 -45.05
CA VAL A 60 19.02 -22.27 -46.38
C VAL A 60 18.14 -23.46 -46.82
N SER A 61 17.85 -23.54 -48.11
CA SER A 61 17.28 -24.70 -48.82
C SER A 61 18.17 -25.95 -48.73
N PRO A 62 17.65 -27.16 -48.99
CA PRO A 62 18.03 -27.80 -50.25
C PRO A 62 16.92 -28.60 -50.95
N PHE A 63 17.16 -28.77 -52.25
CA PHE A 63 16.37 -29.43 -53.29
C PHE A 63 16.07 -30.92 -53.05
N ASN A 64 14.94 -31.41 -53.55
CA ASN A 64 14.93 -32.64 -54.35
C ASN A 64 13.76 -32.65 -55.35
N VAL A 65 14.07 -33.10 -56.56
CA VAL A 65 13.22 -33.23 -57.74
C VAL A 65 12.45 -34.55 -57.71
N SER A 66 11.20 -34.57 -58.19
CA SER A 66 10.68 -35.60 -59.12
C SER A 66 9.17 -35.45 -59.39
N SER A 67 8.87 -35.30 -60.69
CA SER A 67 7.81 -35.99 -61.44
C SER A 67 6.32 -35.65 -61.22
N MET A 68 5.76 -35.09 -62.30
CA MET A 68 4.46 -35.38 -62.93
C MET A 68 3.23 -35.57 -62.02
N GLY A 69 2.37 -34.54 -62.03
CA GLY A 69 1.01 -34.64 -61.53
C GLY A 69 0.23 -33.39 -61.88
N SER A 70 -0.37 -33.38 -63.08
CA SER A 70 -1.38 -32.39 -63.46
C SER A 70 -2.55 -32.46 -62.48
N THR A 71 -2.75 -31.41 -61.70
CA THR A 71 -4.09 -31.00 -61.28
C THR A 71 -4.04 -29.51 -61.01
N PHE A 72 -4.57 -28.71 -61.95
CA PHE A 72 -4.92 -27.32 -61.69
C PHE A 72 -6.02 -27.31 -60.61
N VAL A 73 -5.62 -27.26 -59.33
CA VAL A 73 -6.54 -26.96 -58.25
C VAL A 73 -6.67 -25.44 -58.24
N PRO A 74 -7.87 -24.85 -58.48
CA PRO A 74 -8.03 -23.42 -58.43
C PRO A 74 -7.68 -22.95 -57.01
N HIS A 75 -6.61 -22.17 -56.97
CA HIS A 75 -6.20 -21.39 -55.83
C HIS A 75 -7.40 -20.49 -55.45
N HIS A 76 -7.71 -20.42 -54.15
CA HIS A 76 -8.50 -19.35 -53.55
C HIS A 76 -10.04 -19.50 -53.48
N PHE A 77 -10.53 -20.55 -52.84
CA PHE A 77 -11.74 -20.41 -52.00
C PHE A 77 -11.31 -20.10 -50.56
N VAL A 78 -10.87 -18.86 -50.32
CA VAL A 78 -10.89 -18.33 -48.95
C VAL A 78 -12.36 -18.25 -48.56
N GLN A 79 -12.82 -19.22 -47.78
CA GLN A 79 -14.16 -19.18 -47.20
C GLN A 79 -14.18 -18.03 -46.18
N VAL A 80 -14.46 -16.81 -46.67
CA VAL A 80 -14.65 -15.63 -45.84
C VAL A 80 -15.95 -15.84 -45.07
N ARG A 81 -15.82 -16.34 -43.84
CA ARG A 81 -16.96 -16.39 -42.91
C ARG A 81 -17.34 -14.94 -42.59
N ASN A 82 -18.47 -14.48 -43.12
CA ASN A 82 -19.02 -13.17 -42.80
C ASN A 82 -19.41 -13.15 -41.32
N ILE A 83 -18.50 -12.61 -40.49
CA ILE A 83 -18.72 -12.48 -39.04
C ILE A 83 -19.85 -11.48 -38.83
N THR A 84 -21.02 -11.98 -38.48
CA THR A 84 -22.21 -11.15 -38.24
C THR A 84 -21.95 -10.19 -37.06
N SER A 85 -22.62 -9.04 -37.05
CA SER A 85 -22.52 -8.06 -35.94
C SER A 85 -22.80 -8.70 -34.58
N LYS A 86 -23.75 -9.65 -34.53
CA LYS A 86 -24.09 -10.47 -33.36
C LYS A 86 -22.91 -11.30 -32.85
N GLU A 87 -22.14 -11.89 -33.76
CA GLU A 87 -20.95 -12.69 -33.44
C GLU A 87 -19.78 -11.81 -32.95
N LYS A 88 -19.59 -10.62 -33.57
CA LYS A 88 -18.65 -9.60 -33.07
C LYS A 88 -19.01 -9.17 -31.65
N MET A 89 -20.28 -8.88 -31.38
CA MET A 89 -20.75 -8.52 -30.04
C MET A 89 -20.60 -9.66 -29.04
N ALA A 90 -20.84 -10.92 -29.42
CA ALA A 90 -20.67 -12.08 -28.55
C ALA A 90 -19.19 -12.28 -28.14
N LYS A 91 -18.26 -12.13 -29.11
CA LYS A 91 -16.82 -12.22 -28.87
C LYS A 91 -16.34 -11.06 -27.99
N TRP A 92 -16.85 -9.85 -28.22
CA TRP A 92 -16.59 -8.68 -27.39
C TRP A 92 -17.10 -8.90 -25.96
N LYS A 93 -18.35 -9.34 -25.78
CA LYS A 93 -18.89 -9.67 -24.45
C LYS A 93 -18.09 -10.77 -23.75
N LYS A 94 -17.60 -11.80 -24.45
CA LYS A 94 -16.70 -12.81 -23.85
C LYS A 94 -15.36 -12.23 -23.43
N LYS A 95 -14.77 -11.33 -24.23
CA LYS A 95 -13.50 -10.65 -23.92
C LYS A 95 -13.61 -9.74 -22.68
N TRP A 96 -14.76 -9.09 -22.50
CA TRP A 96 -15.02 -8.16 -21.40
C TRP A 96 -15.78 -8.77 -20.22
N ARG A 97 -16.06 -10.09 -20.24
CA ARG A 97 -16.64 -10.76 -19.06
C ARG A 97 -15.62 -10.78 -17.93
N PRO A 98 -16.02 -10.46 -16.68
CA PRO A 98 -15.17 -10.68 -15.53
C PRO A 98 -14.66 -12.13 -15.52
N ARG A 99 -13.34 -12.31 -15.38
CA ARG A 99 -12.71 -13.65 -15.33
C ARG A 99 -13.14 -14.45 -14.10
N THR A 100 -13.54 -13.75 -13.04
CA THR A 100 -14.02 -14.34 -11.80
C THR A 100 -15.55 -14.28 -11.74
N PRO A 101 -16.20 -15.31 -11.19
CA PRO A 101 -17.64 -15.27 -10.97
C PRO A 101 -17.99 -14.08 -10.08
N ILE A 102 -19.08 -13.38 -10.44
CA ILE A 102 -19.56 -12.18 -9.75
C ILE A 102 -19.92 -12.52 -8.29
N THR A 103 -20.35 -13.76 -8.03
CA THR A 103 -20.64 -14.28 -6.70
C THR A 103 -19.68 -15.43 -6.36
N SER A 104 -18.96 -15.31 -5.24
CA SER A 104 -18.19 -16.42 -4.70
C SER A 104 -19.10 -17.39 -3.95
N LYS A 105 -18.81 -18.71 -4.00
CA LYS A 105 -19.49 -19.71 -3.15
C LYS A 105 -19.50 -19.25 -1.69
N VAL A 106 -20.66 -19.35 -1.04
CA VAL A 106 -20.81 -19.01 0.39
C VAL A 106 -19.92 -19.94 1.20
N LYS A 107 -18.93 -19.36 1.89
CA LYS A 107 -18.00 -20.07 2.77
C LYS A 107 -17.93 -19.34 4.10
N LYS A 108 -17.65 -20.08 5.18
CA LYS A 108 -17.37 -19.47 6.48
C LYS A 108 -16.24 -18.45 6.35
N VAL A 109 -16.49 -17.21 6.79
CA VAL A 109 -15.49 -16.15 6.77
C VAL A 109 -14.48 -16.42 7.90
N LYS A 110 -13.20 -16.53 7.54
CA LYS A 110 -12.11 -16.64 8.52
C LYS A 110 -11.79 -15.26 9.07
N ILE A 111 -11.57 -15.17 10.39
CA ILE A 111 -11.01 -13.97 10.99
C ILE A 111 -9.62 -13.69 10.42
N LYS A 112 -9.32 -12.41 10.17
CA LYS A 112 -8.02 -11.94 9.71
C LYS A 112 -7.61 -10.75 10.56
N PHE A 113 -6.41 -10.78 11.09
CA PHE A 113 -5.81 -9.62 11.74
C PHE A 113 -5.37 -8.58 10.70
N TYR A 114 -5.15 -7.34 11.14
CA TYR A 114 -4.63 -6.29 10.28
C TYR A 114 -3.24 -6.64 9.76
N SER A 115 -3.02 -6.49 8.45
CA SER A 115 -1.73 -6.73 7.80
C SER A 115 -0.60 -5.93 8.45
N SER A 116 -0.93 -4.76 9.01
CA SER A 116 -0.03 -3.92 9.81
C SER A 116 0.71 -4.67 10.92
N PHE A 117 0.10 -5.69 11.51
CA PHE A 117 0.70 -6.40 12.63
C PHE A 117 1.78 -7.39 12.19
N LYS A 118 1.62 -7.99 11.00
CA LYS A 118 2.49 -9.06 10.48
C LYS A 118 3.96 -8.67 10.47
N ASP A 119 4.26 -7.47 9.97
CA ASP A 119 5.65 -7.06 9.71
C ASP A 119 6.26 -6.30 10.89
N ARG A 120 5.43 -5.84 11.84
CA ARG A 120 5.86 -4.92 12.92
C ARG A 120 6.03 -5.59 14.28
N PHE A 121 5.30 -6.67 14.53
CA PHE A 121 5.25 -7.31 15.84
C PHE A 121 5.61 -8.79 15.71
N LYS A 122 6.26 -9.34 16.74
CA LYS A 122 6.61 -10.76 16.80
C LYS A 122 6.01 -11.39 18.05
N PRO A 123 5.10 -12.37 17.93
CA PRO A 123 4.66 -13.16 19.09
C PRO A 123 5.84 -13.91 19.70
N LEU A 124 5.85 -14.01 21.01
CA LEU A 124 6.74 -14.88 21.78
C LEU A 124 5.98 -16.15 22.20
N ASN A 125 6.72 -17.19 22.56
CA ASN A 125 6.21 -18.47 23.08
C ASN A 125 5.35 -18.28 24.35
N ASP A 126 5.68 -17.30 25.18
CA ASP A 126 4.94 -17.01 26.44
C ASP A 126 3.59 -16.31 26.18
N GLY A 127 3.17 -16.14 24.93
CA GLY A 127 1.94 -15.41 24.55
C GLY A 127 2.03 -13.89 24.72
N THR A 128 3.24 -13.36 24.99
CA THR A 128 3.52 -11.93 24.97
C THR A 128 3.97 -11.48 23.57
N ILE A 129 3.86 -10.19 23.28
CA ILE A 129 4.15 -9.65 21.94
C ILE A 129 5.35 -8.72 22.02
N ARG A 130 6.38 -9.02 21.23
CA ARG A 130 7.59 -8.19 21.11
C ARG A 130 7.40 -7.12 20.04
N ARG A 131 7.92 -5.93 20.30
CA ARG A 131 7.98 -4.79 19.37
C ARG A 131 9.37 -4.13 19.37
N TRP A 132 9.68 -3.43 18.30
CA TRP A 132 10.82 -2.50 18.27
C TRP A 132 10.44 -1.15 18.88
N LYS A 133 11.40 -0.50 19.56
CA LYS A 133 11.20 0.87 20.05
C LYS A 133 11.28 1.86 18.89
N GLU A 134 10.39 2.83 18.92
CA GLU A 134 10.24 3.82 17.87
C GLU A 134 11.32 4.92 17.91
N GLY A 135 11.33 5.77 16.87
CA GLY A 135 12.12 7.00 16.89
C GLY A 135 13.63 6.81 16.72
N LYS A 136 14.11 5.75 16.06
CA LYS A 136 15.55 5.56 15.79
C LYS A 136 15.97 5.81 14.33
N ARG A 137 15.02 5.89 13.40
CA ARG A 137 15.26 5.96 11.94
C ARG A 137 15.81 7.31 11.48
N HIS A 138 15.10 8.40 11.74
CA HIS A 138 15.46 9.78 11.36
C HIS A 138 15.58 10.68 12.61
N ASN A 139 16.11 11.89 12.45
CA ASN A 139 16.31 12.88 13.54
C ASN A 139 16.93 12.29 14.81
N ALA A 140 17.83 11.31 14.65
CA ALA A 140 18.45 10.62 15.76
C ALA A 140 19.61 11.40 16.38
N HIS A 141 20.11 12.43 15.69
CA HIS A 141 21.18 13.32 16.18
C HIS A 141 20.72 14.13 17.39
N LEU A 142 19.45 14.57 17.44
CA LEU A 142 18.83 15.30 18.56
C LEU A 142 18.76 14.51 19.87
N LYS A 143 18.93 13.17 19.81
CA LYS A 143 18.83 12.29 20.97
C LYS A 143 20.19 12.03 21.60
N SER A 144 20.24 12.07 22.93
CA SER A 144 21.44 11.71 23.70
C SER A 144 21.93 10.29 23.39
N LYS A 145 23.23 10.03 23.59
CA LYS A 145 23.83 8.70 23.38
C LYS A 145 23.13 7.63 24.23
N LYS A 146 22.79 7.96 25.49
CA LYS A 146 22.04 7.08 26.42
C LYS A 146 20.64 6.76 25.87
N SER A 147 19.90 7.76 25.39
CA SER A 147 18.58 7.56 24.78
C SER A 147 18.67 6.67 23.54
N LYS A 148 19.62 6.93 22.63
CA LYS A 148 19.88 6.10 21.45
C LYS A 148 20.18 4.64 21.80
N ARG A 149 20.94 4.38 22.89
CA ARG A 149 21.24 3.02 23.37
C ARG A 149 19.98 2.29 23.84
N ARG A 150 19.13 2.96 24.62
CA ARG A 150 17.86 2.41 25.10
C ARG A 150 16.89 2.05 23.96
N LEU A 151 16.89 2.82 22.87
CA LEU A 151 16.05 2.59 21.69
C LEU A 151 16.50 1.42 20.81
N ARG A 152 17.73 0.91 20.98
CA ARG A 152 18.20 -0.28 20.26
C ARG A 152 17.66 -1.59 20.83
N GLN A 153 17.11 -1.56 22.04
CA GLN A 153 16.59 -2.76 22.69
C GLN A 153 15.13 -2.99 22.29
N PRO A 154 14.72 -4.25 22.06
CA PRO A 154 13.32 -4.57 21.89
C PRO A 154 12.51 -4.23 23.16
N GLY A 155 11.20 -4.16 23.02
CA GLY A 155 10.29 -3.98 24.14
C GLY A 155 9.04 -4.84 23.97
N LEU A 156 8.20 -4.85 25.00
CA LEU A 156 6.90 -5.51 24.94
C LEU A 156 5.83 -4.52 24.46
N VAL A 157 4.80 -5.06 23.81
CA VAL A 157 3.59 -4.32 23.47
C VAL A 157 2.86 -3.97 24.77
N PRO A 158 2.38 -2.73 24.94
CA PRO A 158 1.60 -2.37 26.13
C PRO A 158 0.36 -3.26 26.28
N PRO A 159 -0.04 -3.62 27.53
CA PRO A 159 -1.10 -4.60 27.78
C PRO A 159 -2.44 -4.29 27.10
N ALA A 160 -2.82 -3.01 27.09
CA ALA A 160 -4.06 -2.54 26.47
C ALA A 160 -4.13 -2.90 24.97
N TYR A 161 -3.05 -2.66 24.22
CA TYR A 161 -2.98 -3.00 22.81
C TYR A 161 -2.81 -4.50 22.58
N ALA A 162 -2.03 -5.18 23.42
CA ALA A 162 -1.86 -6.62 23.33
C ALA A 162 -3.20 -7.37 23.43
N LYS A 163 -4.12 -6.90 24.28
CA LYS A 163 -5.48 -7.45 24.39
C LYS A 163 -6.25 -7.39 23.07
N VAL A 164 -6.20 -6.27 22.35
CA VAL A 164 -6.86 -6.10 21.05
C VAL A 164 -6.23 -6.99 19.99
N MET A 165 -4.91 -7.11 19.99
CA MET A 165 -4.19 -7.96 19.03
C MET A 165 -4.55 -9.44 19.22
N LYS A 166 -4.66 -9.92 20.47
CA LYS A 166 -5.10 -11.28 20.78
C LYS A 166 -6.53 -11.56 20.34
N LYS A 167 -7.46 -10.62 20.53
CA LYS A 167 -8.86 -10.73 20.05
C LYS A 167 -8.98 -10.95 18.54
N LEU A 168 -7.99 -10.52 17.77
CA LEU A 168 -7.95 -10.67 16.31
C LEU A 168 -7.18 -11.92 15.84
N ASN A 169 -6.88 -12.85 16.76
CA ASN A 169 -6.09 -14.05 16.52
C ASN A 169 -4.71 -13.77 15.92
N PHE A 170 -4.06 -12.67 16.33
CA PHE A 170 -2.68 -12.37 15.93
C PHE A 170 -1.64 -13.19 16.69
N CYS A 171 -1.94 -13.56 17.94
CA CYS A 171 -1.09 -14.40 18.78
C CYS A 171 -1.98 -15.47 19.42
N ASN A 172 -1.52 -16.72 19.36
CA ASN A 172 -2.17 -17.89 19.96
C ASN A 172 -1.43 -18.26 21.25
#